data_AF-A0A418AQW4-F1
#
_entry.id   AF-A0A418AQW4-F1
#
_cell.length_a   1.000
_cell.length_b   1.000
_cell.length_c   1.000
_cell.angle_alpha   90.00
_cell.angle_beta   90.00
_cell.angle_gamma   90.00
#
_symmetry.space_group_name_H-M   'P 1'
#
loop_
_entity.id
_entity.type
_entity.pdbx_description
1 polymer ?
#
loop_
_entity_poly.entity_id
_entity_poly.type
_entity_poly.pdbx_seq_one_letter_code
_entity_poly.pdbx_strand_id
1 'polypeptide(L)'
;MTALVTGTMAAMWTSATDQSRFVHSECAEPLFSSSYKRNNKSSGNKHLRCFPHCCIAHNATGYCGSTLRVATTVDQADLMVFAKFDLEDAPNATDVSCVVNVAIFDEFLRGRRLDVDASAGAVFEINSKRNSWHYGWVSSRFVKSTVQHQMKVLWLRSNVVVLTFG
;
A
#
# COMPACT_ATOMS: atom_id res chain seq x y z
N MET A 1 -3.57 -6.30 41.87
CA MET A 1 -2.71 -6.85 40.79
C MET A 1 -3.57 -7.00 39.56
N THR A 2 -3.58 -6.00 38.70
CA THR A 2 -4.41 -5.97 37.49
C THR A 2 -3.46 -5.73 36.34
N ALA A 3 -3.23 -6.77 35.54
CA ALA A 3 -2.40 -6.68 34.35
C ALA A 3 -3.12 -5.81 33.32
N LEU A 4 -2.58 -4.62 33.05
CA LEU A 4 -2.90 -3.85 31.85
C LEU A 4 -2.25 -4.56 30.66
N VAL A 5 -3.08 -5.18 29.81
CA VAL A 5 -2.66 -5.63 28.49
C VAL A 5 -2.47 -4.38 27.64
N THR A 6 -1.25 -3.84 27.63
CA THR A 6 -0.83 -2.84 26.65
C THR A 6 -0.62 -3.52 25.30
N GLY A 7 -1.69 -3.64 24.52
CA GLY A 7 -1.59 -3.96 23.10
C GLY A 7 -0.87 -2.83 22.38
N THR A 8 0.43 -2.97 22.17
CA THR A 8 1.27 -2.03 21.42
C THR A 8 0.82 -1.98 19.95
N MET A 9 0.80 -0.79 19.35
CA MET A 9 0.46 -0.55 17.94
C MET A 9 1.40 -1.20 16.90
N ALA A 10 2.28 -2.11 17.35
CA ALA A 10 3.30 -2.80 16.55
C ALA A 10 2.73 -3.84 15.56
N ALA A 11 1.42 -4.11 15.58
CA ALA A 11 0.80 -5.18 14.77
C ALA A 11 0.05 -4.71 13.51
N MET A 12 0.05 -3.41 13.15
CA MET A 12 -0.73 -2.93 11.99
C MET A 12 0.06 -2.88 10.68
N TRP A 13 1.38 -2.91 10.73
CA TRP A 13 2.23 -3.00 9.56
C TRP A 13 3.58 -3.60 9.95
N THR A 14 4.24 -4.24 8.99
CA THR A 14 5.57 -4.79 9.15
C THR A 14 6.41 -4.32 7.97
N SER A 15 7.65 -3.92 8.23
CA SER A 15 8.62 -3.59 7.20
C SER A 15 9.79 -4.55 7.27
N ALA A 16 10.34 -4.92 6.13
CA ALA A 16 11.57 -5.70 6.08
C ALA A 16 12.80 -4.86 6.51
N THR A 17 12.68 -3.52 6.50
CA THR A 17 13.76 -2.59 6.89
C THR A 17 13.21 -1.41 7.70
N ASP A 18 14.04 -0.85 8.58
CA ASP A 18 13.72 0.38 9.32
C ASP A 18 13.86 1.66 8.48
N GLN A 19 14.23 1.50 7.21
CA GLN A 19 14.44 2.61 6.29
C GLN A 19 13.15 3.14 5.69
N SER A 20 12.02 2.44 5.84
CA SER A 20 10.77 2.76 5.15
C SER A 20 9.59 2.86 6.10
N ARG A 21 8.66 3.77 5.82
CA ARG A 21 7.45 3.97 6.62
C ARG A 21 6.27 4.47 5.78
N PHE A 22 5.07 4.25 6.28
CA PHE A 22 3.90 4.98 5.82
C PHE A 22 3.91 6.42 6.35
N VAL A 23 3.45 7.36 5.54
CA VAL A 23 3.34 8.77 5.91
C VAL A 23 1.87 9.13 6.06
N HIS A 24 1.52 9.67 7.23
CA HIS A 24 0.22 10.25 7.51
C HIS A 24 0.42 11.51 8.33
N SER A 25 0.05 12.65 7.76
CA SER A 25 0.22 13.96 8.40
C SER A 25 -1.03 14.84 8.27
N GLU A 26 -2.11 14.27 7.73
CA GLU A 26 -3.33 15.01 7.42
C GLU A 26 -4.32 15.03 8.60
N CYS A 27 -4.17 14.12 9.56
CA CYS A 27 -4.84 14.16 10.85
C CYS A 27 -4.09 13.33 11.90
N ALA A 28 -4.59 13.33 13.15
CA ALA A 28 -4.02 12.57 14.26
C ALA A 28 -4.53 11.12 14.39
N GLU A 29 -5.54 10.74 13.58
CA GLU A 29 -6.11 9.40 13.62
C GLU A 29 -5.18 8.36 12.97
N PRO A 30 -5.29 7.07 13.32
CA PRO A 30 -4.50 6.02 12.68
C PRO A 30 -4.73 5.96 11.16
N LEU A 31 -3.63 5.86 10.40
CA LEU A 31 -3.67 5.72 8.94
C LEU A 31 -4.43 4.47 8.49
N PHE A 32 -4.40 3.40 9.28
CA PHE A 32 -5.10 2.16 8.95
C PHE A 32 -6.11 1.78 10.02
N SER A 33 -7.22 1.19 9.58
CA SER A 33 -8.17 0.48 10.42
C SER A 33 -7.98 -1.03 10.32
N SER A 34 -8.33 -1.75 11.38
CA SER A 34 -8.35 -3.23 11.40
C SER A 34 -9.45 -3.82 10.52
N SER A 35 -10.43 -3.02 10.06
CA SER A 35 -11.44 -3.47 9.12
C SER A 35 -11.99 -2.33 8.28
N TYR A 36 -12.35 -2.63 7.03
CA TYR A 36 -12.88 -1.63 6.10
C TYR A 36 -14.24 -2.08 5.55
N LYS A 37 -15.13 -1.10 5.35
CA LYS A 37 -16.38 -1.32 4.61
C LYS A 37 -16.06 -1.51 3.12
N ARG A 38 -16.86 -2.33 2.44
CA ARG A 38 -16.70 -2.60 1.01
C ARG A 38 -17.95 -2.18 0.25
N ASN A 39 -17.77 -1.74 -0.99
CA ASN A 39 -18.87 -1.62 -1.96
C ASN A 39 -18.83 -2.77 -2.97
N ASN A 40 -19.99 -3.29 -3.33
CA ASN A 40 -20.12 -4.33 -4.35
C ASN A 40 -20.41 -3.67 -5.69
N LYS A 41 -19.54 -3.91 -6.68
CA LYS A 41 -19.87 -3.55 -8.07
C LYS A 41 -20.58 -4.71 -8.74
N SER A 42 -21.38 -4.42 -9.77
CA SER A 42 -22.09 -5.41 -10.60
C SER A 42 -21.17 -6.45 -11.23
N SER A 43 -19.87 -6.13 -11.41
CA SER A 43 -18.84 -7.02 -11.94
C SER A 43 -18.21 -7.96 -10.89
N GLY A 44 -18.78 -8.08 -9.69
CA GLY A 44 -18.26 -8.94 -8.61
C GLY A 44 -17.12 -8.33 -7.78
N ASN A 45 -16.36 -7.39 -8.37
CA ASN A 45 -15.25 -6.68 -7.74
C ASN A 45 -15.67 -5.93 -6.46
N LYS A 46 -14.77 -5.96 -5.48
CA LYS A 46 -14.95 -5.34 -4.16
C LYS A 46 -14.04 -4.14 -4.01
N HIS A 47 -14.65 -3.01 -3.70
CA HIS A 47 -13.96 -1.74 -3.54
C HIS A 47 -13.91 -1.39 -2.05
N LEU A 48 -12.73 -1.05 -1.53
CA LEU A 48 -12.59 -0.62 -0.13
C LEU A 48 -13.05 0.83 0.01
N ARG A 49 -13.91 1.08 1.00
CA ARG A 49 -14.29 2.42 1.42
C ARG A 49 -13.28 2.94 2.43
N CYS A 50 -12.98 4.22 2.34
CA CYS A 50 -12.13 4.94 3.27
C CYS A 50 -10.69 4.42 3.44
N PHE A 51 -10.24 3.47 2.63
CA PHE A 51 -8.85 3.01 2.67
C PHE A 51 -7.89 4.03 2.02
N PRO A 52 -6.66 4.23 2.55
CA PRO A 52 -6.21 3.78 3.88
C PRO A 52 -6.93 4.53 5.00
N HIS A 53 -7.18 5.83 4.80
CA HIS A 53 -7.95 6.69 5.69
C HIS A 53 -8.67 7.78 4.88
N CYS A 54 -9.79 8.35 5.36
CA CYS A 54 -10.59 9.34 4.62
C CYS A 54 -10.73 10.72 5.27
N CYS A 55 -9.82 11.10 6.17
CA CYS A 55 -9.89 12.36 6.92
C CYS A 55 -10.06 13.61 6.05
N ILE A 56 -9.48 13.65 4.85
CA ILE A 56 -9.51 14.82 3.97
C ILE A 56 -10.82 14.89 3.17
N ALA A 57 -11.33 13.75 2.71
CA ALA A 57 -12.50 13.72 1.84
C ALA A 57 -13.23 12.39 1.99
N HIS A 58 -14.27 12.39 2.81
CA HIS A 58 -15.16 11.25 2.97
C HIS A 58 -16.28 11.27 1.92
N ASN A 59 -16.47 10.14 1.24
CA ASN A 59 -17.60 9.92 0.35
C ASN A 59 -18.59 8.95 1.01
N ALA A 60 -19.75 9.46 1.42
CA ALA A 60 -20.78 8.69 2.11
C ALA A 60 -21.40 7.59 1.22
N THR A 61 -21.51 7.81 -0.09
CA THR A 61 -22.24 6.93 -1.00
C THR A 61 -21.32 5.98 -1.78
N GLY A 62 -20.04 6.33 -1.95
CA GLY A 62 -19.08 5.57 -2.76
C GLY A 62 -17.80 5.16 -2.03
N TYR A 63 -16.67 5.27 -2.72
CA TYR A 63 -15.32 5.07 -2.18
C TYR A 63 -14.60 6.42 -2.08
N CYS A 64 -13.65 6.55 -1.14
CA CYS A 64 -12.89 7.79 -0.96
C CYS A 64 -11.64 7.84 -1.86
N GLY A 65 -11.08 6.68 -2.20
CA GLY A 65 -9.91 6.58 -3.08
C GLY A 65 -8.73 7.41 -2.59
N SER A 66 -8.49 7.46 -1.28
CA SER A 66 -7.38 8.26 -0.75
C SER A 66 -6.04 7.73 -1.25
N THR A 67 -5.05 8.61 -1.40
CA THR A 67 -3.68 8.23 -1.75
C THR A 67 -3.02 7.51 -0.57
N LEU A 68 -1.99 6.73 -0.87
CA LEU A 68 -1.10 6.13 0.13
C LEU A 68 0.30 6.71 -0.03
N ARG A 69 0.79 7.41 0.98
CA ARG A 69 2.14 7.97 0.96
C ARG A 69 3.09 7.06 1.70
N VAL A 70 4.25 6.81 1.09
CA VAL A 70 5.33 6.02 1.67
C VAL A 70 6.62 6.80 1.54
N ALA A 71 7.44 6.76 2.59
CA ALA A 71 8.73 7.41 2.63
C ALA A 71 9.82 6.39 2.90
N THR A 72 11.00 6.66 2.36
CA THR A 72 12.22 5.93 2.67
C THR A 72 13.40 6.87 2.88
N THR A 73 14.38 6.46 3.68
CA THR A 73 15.65 7.17 3.82
C THR A 73 16.58 6.94 2.62
N VAL A 74 16.25 5.99 1.74
CA VAL A 74 17.02 5.72 0.52
C VAL A 74 16.61 6.68 -0.58
N ASP A 75 17.50 7.59 -0.95
CA ASP A 75 17.29 8.46 -2.12
C ASP A 75 18.16 8.00 -3.29
N GLN A 76 17.55 7.32 -4.25
CA GLN A 76 18.18 6.91 -5.50
C GLN A 76 17.25 7.28 -6.67
N ALA A 77 17.83 7.77 -7.77
CA ALA A 77 17.06 8.24 -8.93
C ALA A 77 16.27 7.10 -9.61
N ASP A 78 16.80 5.87 -9.57
CA ASP A 78 16.20 4.68 -10.18
C ASP A 78 15.24 3.92 -9.25
N LEU A 79 14.99 4.46 -8.05
CA LEU A 79 14.11 3.84 -7.06
C LEU A 79 12.65 3.86 -7.53
N MET A 80 12.01 2.71 -7.44
CA MET A 80 10.61 2.51 -7.77
C MET A 80 9.86 1.93 -6.58
N VAL A 81 8.58 2.29 -6.49
CA VAL A 81 7.64 1.77 -5.49
C VAL A 81 6.46 1.14 -6.19
N PHE A 82 6.07 -0.03 -5.73
CA PHE A 82 4.88 -0.73 -6.19
C PHE A 82 4.04 -1.17 -5.00
N ALA A 83 2.72 -1.18 -5.16
CA ALA A 83 1.82 -1.61 -4.11
C ALA A 83 0.70 -2.49 -4.65
N LYS A 84 0.36 -3.53 -3.90
CA LYS A 84 -0.73 -4.45 -4.25
C LYS A 84 -1.48 -4.86 -3.00
N PHE A 85 -2.80 -4.86 -3.11
CA PHE A 85 -3.64 -5.54 -2.14
C PHE A 85 -3.62 -7.04 -2.42
N ASP A 86 -3.37 -7.80 -1.37
CA ASP A 86 -3.27 -9.25 -1.45
C ASP A 86 -3.96 -9.92 -0.26
N LEU A 87 -4.11 -11.24 -0.32
CA LEU A 87 -4.45 -12.02 0.86
C LEU A 87 -3.23 -12.12 1.79
N GLU A 88 -3.47 -12.22 3.10
CA GLU A 88 -2.37 -12.41 4.06
C GLU A 88 -1.60 -13.71 3.79
N ASP A 89 -2.32 -14.77 3.44
CA ASP A 89 -1.80 -16.10 3.11
C ASP A 89 -1.36 -16.25 1.64
N ALA A 90 -1.47 -15.20 0.84
CA ALA A 90 -0.99 -15.24 -0.54
C ALA A 90 0.54 -15.39 -0.57
N PRO A 91 1.08 -16.31 -1.38
CA PRO A 91 2.51 -16.53 -1.48
C PRO A 91 3.23 -15.22 -1.80
N ASN A 92 4.37 -14.99 -1.16
CA ASN A 92 5.21 -13.86 -1.52
C ASN A 92 5.75 -14.10 -2.93
N ALA A 93 5.32 -13.27 -3.87
CA ALA A 93 5.80 -13.31 -5.25
C ALA A 93 7.29 -12.90 -5.37
N THR A 94 7.85 -12.32 -4.30
CA THR A 94 9.17 -11.69 -4.26
C THR A 94 9.77 -11.79 -2.87
N ASP A 95 10.97 -12.35 -2.77
CA ASP A 95 11.82 -12.24 -1.58
C ASP A 95 12.72 -11.01 -1.69
N VAL A 96 13.26 -10.53 -0.56
CA VAL A 96 14.20 -9.42 -0.54
C VAL A 96 15.45 -9.80 -1.37
N SER A 97 15.88 -8.91 -2.26
CA SER A 97 17.05 -9.08 -3.15
C SER A 97 16.89 -10.08 -4.30
N CYS A 98 15.70 -10.62 -4.55
CA CYS A 98 15.49 -11.45 -5.75
C CYS A 98 15.42 -10.62 -7.04
N VAL A 99 15.89 -11.20 -8.14
CA VAL A 99 15.68 -10.65 -9.49
C VAL A 99 14.36 -11.21 -10.01
N VAL A 100 13.46 -10.32 -10.43
CA VAL A 100 12.13 -10.69 -10.91
C VAL A 100 11.85 -10.16 -12.31
N ASN A 101 10.98 -10.87 -13.02
CA ASN A 101 10.44 -10.39 -14.27
C ASN A 101 9.53 -9.17 -14.00
N VAL A 102 9.76 -8.05 -14.68
CA VAL A 102 9.01 -6.82 -14.45
C VAL A 102 7.50 -6.98 -14.69
N ALA A 103 7.08 -7.96 -15.52
CA ALA A 103 5.68 -8.25 -15.80
C ALA A 103 4.87 -8.65 -14.55
N ILE A 104 5.51 -9.11 -13.47
CA ILE A 104 4.79 -9.38 -12.21
C ILE A 104 4.17 -8.10 -11.62
N PHE A 105 4.67 -6.92 -12.01
CA PHE A 105 4.19 -5.63 -11.52
C PHE A 105 3.04 -5.05 -12.33
N ASP A 106 2.55 -5.73 -13.37
CA ASP A 106 1.39 -5.29 -14.15
C ASP A 106 0.11 -5.22 -13.30
N GLU A 107 0.03 -6.06 -12.26
CA GLU A 107 -1.07 -6.05 -11.28
C GLU A 107 -0.82 -5.12 -10.09
N PHE A 108 0.34 -4.47 -10.03
CA PHE A 108 0.71 -3.56 -8.95
C PHE A 108 0.45 -2.11 -9.33
N LEU A 109 0.03 -1.34 -8.34
CA LEU A 109 -0.06 0.11 -8.46
C LEU A 109 1.34 0.69 -8.27
N ARG A 110 1.91 1.24 -9.35
CA ARG A 110 3.16 1.99 -9.29
C ARG A 110 2.96 3.32 -8.54
N GLY A 111 3.85 3.60 -7.59
CA GLY A 111 3.94 4.87 -6.89
C GLY A 111 4.62 5.94 -7.74
N ARG A 112 4.13 7.18 -7.64
CA ARG A 112 4.74 8.37 -8.24
C ARG A 112 5.66 9.02 -7.20
N ARG A 113 6.92 9.25 -7.57
CA ARG A 113 7.86 10.01 -6.73
C ARG A 113 7.36 11.46 -6.57
N LEU A 114 7.48 12.01 -5.37
CA LEU A 114 7.14 13.40 -5.09
C LEU A 114 8.42 14.24 -4.97
N ASP A 115 8.38 15.44 -5.54
CA ASP A 115 9.44 16.44 -5.39
C ASP A 115 9.22 17.21 -4.09
N VAL A 116 9.69 16.63 -2.98
CA VAL A 116 9.64 17.23 -1.64
C VAL A 116 11.07 17.52 -1.20
N ASP A 117 11.29 18.53 -0.35
CA ASP A 117 12.63 18.91 0.13
C ASP A 117 13.39 17.68 0.66
N ALA A 118 14.40 17.27 -0.12
CA ALA A 118 14.99 15.92 -0.14
C ALA A 118 15.95 15.62 1.04
N SER A 119 15.93 16.43 2.10
CA SER A 119 16.92 16.33 3.18
C SER A 119 16.81 15.03 4.00
N ALA A 120 15.69 14.29 3.88
CA ALA A 120 15.41 13.09 4.67
C ALA A 120 15.16 11.81 3.82
N GLY A 121 15.40 11.86 2.51
CA GLY A 121 15.21 10.73 1.59
C GLY A 121 14.11 10.97 0.55
N ALA A 122 13.44 9.90 0.11
CA ALA A 122 12.46 9.95 -0.96
C ALA A 122 11.03 9.64 -0.48
N VAL A 123 10.05 10.33 -1.06
CA VAL A 123 8.62 10.12 -0.80
C VAL A 123 7.90 9.75 -2.08
N PHE A 124 7.03 8.75 -2.00
CA PHE A 124 6.21 8.28 -3.10
C PHE A 124 4.74 8.33 -2.72
N GLU A 125 3.91 8.65 -3.71
CA GLU A 125 2.46 8.63 -3.62
C GLU A 125 1.91 7.52 -4.51
N ILE A 126 1.20 6.59 -3.90
CA ILE A 126 0.49 5.50 -4.59
C ILE A 126 -0.98 5.90 -4.73
N ASN A 127 -1.57 5.53 -5.87
CA ASN A 127 -2.94 5.84 -6.22
C ASN A 127 -3.22 7.36 -6.34
N SER A 128 -2.28 8.12 -6.93
CA SER A 128 -2.40 9.58 -7.13
C SER A 128 -3.67 10.01 -7.87
N LYS A 129 -4.23 9.15 -8.73
CA LYS A 129 -5.50 9.40 -9.44
C LYS A 129 -6.73 9.26 -8.53
N ARG A 130 -6.54 8.90 -7.27
CA ARG A 130 -7.59 8.66 -6.29
C ARG A 130 -8.65 7.67 -6.76
N ASN A 131 -8.20 6.66 -7.49
CA ASN A 131 -9.07 5.57 -7.91
C ASN A 131 -9.52 4.79 -6.68
N SER A 132 -10.58 4.00 -6.84
CA SER A 132 -10.94 3.08 -5.77
C SER A 132 -9.83 2.08 -5.55
N TRP A 133 -9.50 1.85 -4.28
CA TRP A 133 -8.76 0.64 -3.91
C TRP A 133 -9.68 -0.56 -4.12
N HIS A 134 -9.21 -1.51 -4.90
CA HIS A 134 -9.89 -2.76 -5.15
C HIS A 134 -8.88 -3.89 -5.04
N TYR A 135 -9.41 -5.08 -4.82
CA TYR A 135 -8.64 -6.31 -4.83
C TYR A 135 -9.44 -7.33 -5.64
N GLY A 136 -8.75 -8.18 -6.40
CA GLY A 136 -9.36 -9.08 -7.40
C GLY A 136 -10.21 -10.20 -6.81
N TRP A 137 -10.47 -10.19 -5.51
CA TRP A 137 -11.18 -11.27 -4.83
C TRP A 137 -12.70 -11.06 -4.84
N VAL A 138 -13.40 -12.08 -5.31
CA VAL A 138 -14.86 -12.12 -5.34
C VAL A 138 -15.37 -12.83 -4.09
N SER A 139 -16.26 -12.17 -3.36
CA SER A 139 -16.97 -12.76 -2.22
C SER A 139 -18.44 -12.39 -2.20
N SER A 140 -19.20 -13.19 -1.48
CA SER A 140 -20.60 -12.89 -1.18
C SER A 140 -20.73 -11.53 -0.49
N ARG A 141 -21.79 -10.80 -0.87
CA ARG A 141 -22.18 -9.54 -0.22
C ARG A 141 -22.80 -9.73 1.16
N PHE A 142 -23.21 -10.95 1.49
CA PHE A 142 -23.96 -11.27 2.69
C PHE A 142 -23.10 -11.88 3.81
N VAL A 143 -21.84 -12.19 3.51
CA VAL A 143 -20.93 -12.85 4.45
C VAL A 143 -19.78 -11.91 4.76
N LYS A 144 -19.54 -11.65 6.06
CA LYS A 144 -18.34 -10.97 6.51
C LYS A 144 -17.14 -11.83 6.11
N SER A 145 -16.21 -11.26 5.35
CA SER A 145 -14.97 -11.97 5.04
C SER A 145 -14.19 -12.19 6.34
N THR A 146 -13.87 -13.44 6.64
CA THR A 146 -12.87 -13.81 7.66
C THR A 146 -11.46 -13.89 7.08
N VAL A 147 -11.34 -13.76 5.75
CA VAL A 147 -10.06 -13.70 5.07
C VAL A 147 -9.37 -12.39 5.42
N GLN A 148 -8.12 -12.51 5.84
CA GLN A 148 -7.26 -11.38 6.12
C GLN A 148 -6.61 -10.87 4.83
N HIS A 149 -6.48 -9.55 4.76
CA HIS A 149 -5.94 -8.87 3.61
C HIS A 149 -4.77 -7.99 4.04
N GLN A 150 -3.78 -7.85 3.18
CA GLN A 150 -2.63 -7.01 3.41
C GLN A 150 -2.36 -6.08 2.23
N MET A 151 -1.82 -4.90 2.53
CA MET A 151 -1.23 -4.02 1.54
C MET A 151 0.26 -4.31 1.48
N LYS A 152 0.73 -4.95 0.41
CA LYS A 152 2.16 -5.15 0.14
C LYS A 152 2.71 -3.90 -0.54
N VAL A 153 3.79 -3.32 0.00
CA VAL A 153 4.55 -2.24 -0.64
C VAL A 153 5.97 -2.72 -0.89
N LEU A 154 6.41 -2.66 -2.14
CA LEU A 154 7.70 -3.15 -2.59
C LEU A 154 8.55 -1.99 -3.10
N TRP A 155 9.80 -1.96 -2.66
CA TRP A 155 10.83 -1.03 -3.11
C TRP A 155 11.76 -1.77 -4.07
N LEU A 156 11.91 -1.25 -5.28
CA LEU A 156 12.72 -1.87 -6.33
C LEU A 156 13.71 -0.86 -6.90
N ARG A 157 14.88 -1.35 -7.25
CA ARG A 157 15.89 -0.61 -8.00
C ARG A 157 16.00 -1.18 -9.40
N SER A 158 16.22 -0.32 -10.37
CA SER A 158 16.40 -0.77 -11.75
C SER A 158 17.87 -1.06 -11.97
N ASN A 159 18.24 -2.34 -12.08
CA ASN A 159 19.55 -2.71 -12.61
C ASN A 159 19.52 -2.59 -14.15
N VAL A 160 19.51 -1.36 -14.67
CA VAL A 160 19.68 -1.15 -16.12
C VAL A 160 21.17 -1.16 -16.42
N VAL A 161 21.66 -2.27 -16.99
CA VAL A 161 22.96 -2.28 -17.65
C VAL A 161 22.76 -1.63 -19.03
N VAL A 162 23.08 -0.34 -19.15
CA VAL A 162 23.12 0.32 -20.46
C VAL A 162 24.42 -0.08 -21.15
N LEU A 163 24.36 -1.07 -22.05
CA LEU A 163 25.47 -1.34 -22.97
C LEU A 163 25.37 -0.34 -24.13
N THR A 164 26.14 0.75 -24.08
CA THR A 164 26.39 1.58 -25.26
C THR A 164 27.47 0.91 -26.11
N PHE A 165 27.15 0.56 -27.34
CA PHE A 165 28.14 0.24 -28.36
C PHE A 165 28.51 1.54 -29.10
N GLY A 166 29.82 1.77 -29.28
CA GLY A 166 30.37 2.83 -30.12
C GLY A 166 30.62 2.35 -31.54
#